data_AF-A0A7J8G0S0-F1
#
_entry.id   AF-A0A7J8G0S0-F1
#
_cell.length_a   1.000
_cell.length_b   1.000
_cell.length_c   1.000
_cell.angle_alpha   90.00
_cell.angle_beta   90.00
_cell.angle_gamma   90.00
#
_symmetry.space_group_name_H-M   'P 1'
#
loop_
_entity.id
_entity.type
_entity.pdbx_description
1 polymer ?
#
loop_
_entity_poly.entity_id
_entity_poly.type
_entity_poly.pdbx_seq_one_letter_code
_entity_poly.pdbx_strand_id
1 'polypeptide(L)'
;MQFFGRLVNTLSSVSSLFSNPFRVKEVAVADYASCGRVREEGQLILFENASSRTWDCLLVNPQNSQSGFRLFQLETEAEALVNFQQYSSLLPPFYESSTHVLQVEVLQQLTDLIRSHPSWSAAHLAVELGIRECFHHSRIISCANSTESKEGCAPLHLACRKGDAEILVELVQYCHAQMDVTDNNGETAFHYAVQGDNSQVLQLLGKNASAGLNQVNNQGLTPLHLACQMGKQEMVHVLLLCNARCNVMGPSGYPIHTAMKFSQKGCAEMIISTDSSQVHSKDPRYGASPLHWAKNAELFVPSFLGC
;
A
#
# COMPACT_ATOMS: atom_id res chain seq x y z
N MET A 1 28.74 -8.48 49.31
CA MET A 1 28.80 -8.27 47.84
C MET A 1 27.58 -8.85 47.09
N GLN A 2 26.37 -8.89 47.66
CA GLN A 2 25.16 -9.41 46.97
C GLN A 2 24.15 -8.33 46.57
N PHE A 3 24.36 -7.07 46.96
CA PHE A 3 23.44 -5.97 46.65
C PHE A 3 23.63 -5.37 45.25
N PHE A 4 24.87 -5.34 44.73
CA PHE A 4 25.14 -4.83 43.38
C PHE A 4 24.62 -5.75 42.26
N GLY A 5 24.62 -7.07 42.46
CA GLY A 5 24.10 -8.02 41.46
C GLY A 5 22.59 -7.93 41.22
N ARG A 6 21.81 -7.59 42.26
CA ARG A 6 20.36 -7.39 42.11
C ARG A 6 20.02 -6.05 41.45
N LEU A 7 20.82 -5.02 41.65
CA LEU A 7 20.60 -3.71 41.03
C LEU A 7 20.93 -3.72 39.53
N VAL A 8 21.99 -4.45 39.14
CA VAL A 8 22.34 -4.63 37.72
C VAL A 8 21.31 -5.51 37.00
N ASN A 9 20.81 -6.57 37.65
CA ASN A 9 19.73 -7.38 37.09
C ASN A 9 18.41 -6.60 36.97
N THR A 10 18.08 -5.74 37.95
CA THR A 10 16.91 -4.87 37.86
C THR A 10 17.07 -3.74 36.84
N LEU A 11 18.28 -3.20 36.64
CA LEU A 11 18.55 -2.24 35.57
C LEU A 11 18.53 -2.89 34.18
N SER A 12 19.02 -4.13 34.04
CA SER A 12 18.91 -4.90 32.80
C SER A 12 17.46 -5.29 32.49
N SER A 13 16.66 -5.62 33.52
CA SER A 13 15.24 -5.91 33.33
C SER A 13 14.41 -4.67 33.09
N VAL A 14 14.79 -3.51 33.65
CA VAL A 14 14.11 -2.23 33.37
C VAL A 14 14.49 -1.68 31.99
N SER A 15 15.72 -1.91 31.51
CA SER A 15 16.08 -1.59 30.12
C SER A 15 15.48 -2.57 29.10
N SER A 16 15.19 -3.82 29.48
CA SER A 16 14.41 -4.75 28.65
C SER A 16 12.90 -4.47 28.68
N LEU A 17 12.35 -4.00 29.81
CA LEU A 17 10.93 -3.61 29.95
C LEU A 17 10.51 -2.46 29.03
N PHE A 18 11.45 -1.62 28.59
CA PHE A 18 11.21 -0.51 27.66
C PHE A 18 11.84 -0.73 26.27
N SER A 19 12.49 -1.88 26.03
CA SER A 19 13.06 -2.19 24.71
C SER A 19 11.99 -2.82 23.84
N ASN A 20 11.65 -2.18 22.71
CA ASN A 20 10.77 -2.77 21.71
C ASN A 20 11.25 -4.21 21.36
N PRO A 21 10.42 -5.26 21.60
CA PRO A 21 10.83 -6.65 21.38
C PRO A 21 11.13 -6.96 19.91
N PHE A 22 10.65 -6.12 19.00
CA PHE A 22 10.88 -6.22 17.55
C PHE A 22 11.88 -5.16 17.05
N ARG A 23 12.76 -4.67 17.93
CA ARG A 23 13.84 -3.79 17.52
C ARG A 23 14.92 -4.63 16.83
N VAL A 24 15.12 -4.37 15.55
CA VAL A 24 16.16 -4.99 14.75
C VAL A 24 17.53 -4.54 15.23
N LYS A 25 18.43 -5.50 15.43
CA LYS A 25 19.82 -5.25 15.81
C LYS A 25 20.74 -6.15 15.03
N GLU A 26 21.83 -5.60 14.51
CA GLU A 26 22.94 -6.41 14.02
C GLU A 26 23.65 -7.05 15.21
N VAL A 27 23.91 -8.36 15.11
CA VAL A 27 24.51 -9.19 16.15
C VAL A 27 25.46 -10.21 15.51
N ALA A 28 26.44 -10.69 16.29
CA ALA A 28 27.29 -11.78 15.83
C ALA A 28 26.56 -13.11 16.01
N VAL A 29 26.56 -13.96 14.98
CA VAL A 29 25.93 -15.29 15.06
C VAL A 29 26.58 -16.15 16.14
N ALA A 30 27.87 -15.93 16.41
CA ALA A 30 28.62 -16.59 17.47
C ALA A 30 28.08 -16.30 18.89
N ASP A 31 27.41 -15.16 19.11
CA ASP A 31 26.81 -14.83 20.41
C ASP A 31 25.67 -15.79 20.78
N TYR A 32 25.12 -16.49 19.78
CA TYR A 32 24.05 -17.47 19.93
C TYR A 32 24.55 -18.93 19.97
N ALA A 33 25.86 -19.17 19.98
CA ALA A 33 26.43 -20.52 19.93
C ALA A 33 26.04 -21.39 21.13
N SER A 34 25.74 -20.79 22.29
CA SER A 34 25.26 -21.47 23.50
C SER A 34 23.74 -21.59 23.58
N CYS A 35 22.99 -20.96 22.67
CA CYS A 35 21.53 -21.00 22.65
C CYS A 35 21.01 -22.27 21.96
N GLY A 36 19.84 -22.76 22.38
CA GLY A 36 19.19 -23.90 21.73
C GLY A 36 18.62 -23.48 20.38
N ARG A 37 18.88 -24.22 19.30
CA ARG A 37 18.24 -24.00 18.00
C ARG A 37 16.88 -24.69 17.97
N VAL A 38 15.80 -23.92 17.94
CA VAL A 38 14.42 -24.44 17.97
C VAL A 38 13.92 -24.74 16.57
N ARG A 39 14.15 -23.83 15.63
CA ARG A 39 13.69 -23.95 14.24
C ARG A 39 14.62 -23.19 13.29
N GLU A 40 14.75 -23.69 12.06
CA GLU A 40 15.58 -23.09 11.02
C GLU A 40 14.87 -23.24 9.67
N GLU A 41 14.64 -22.11 8.98
CA GLU A 41 14.00 -22.04 7.67
C GLU A 41 14.72 -21.01 6.79
N GLY A 42 15.45 -21.50 5.78
CA GLY A 42 16.27 -20.63 4.93
C GLY A 42 17.37 -19.95 5.76
N GLN A 43 17.40 -18.61 5.72
CA GLN A 43 18.35 -17.79 6.49
C GLN A 43 17.84 -17.41 7.88
N LEU A 44 16.63 -17.82 8.25
CA LEU A 44 16.02 -17.50 9.55
C LEU A 44 16.21 -18.65 10.54
N ILE A 45 16.71 -18.31 11.72
CA ILE A 45 16.93 -19.24 12.82
C ILE A 45 16.23 -18.72 14.07
N LEU A 46 15.42 -19.56 14.70
CA LEU A 46 14.82 -19.29 16.00
C LEU A 46 15.67 -19.95 17.09
N PHE A 47 16.21 -19.12 17.97
CA PHE A 47 16.99 -19.54 19.12
C PHE A 47 16.18 -19.44 20.41
N GLU A 48 16.31 -20.43 21.28
CA GLU A 48 15.89 -20.37 22.68
C GLU A 48 17.10 -20.00 23.53
N ASN A 49 17.02 -18.85 24.20
CA ASN A 49 18.01 -18.43 25.17
C ASN A 49 17.55 -18.80 26.59
N ALA A 50 18.08 -19.90 27.11
CA ALA A 50 17.76 -20.39 28.45
C ALA A 50 18.14 -19.40 29.58
N SER A 51 19.15 -18.53 29.36
CA SER A 51 19.62 -17.59 30.37
C SER A 51 18.68 -16.40 30.56
N SER A 52 18.15 -15.86 29.46
CA SER A 52 17.19 -14.75 29.46
C SER A 52 15.73 -15.21 29.43
N ARG A 53 15.47 -16.51 29.20
CA ARG A 53 14.14 -17.08 28.95
C ARG A 53 13.42 -16.37 27.79
N THR A 54 14.15 -16.12 26.71
CA THR A 54 13.63 -15.47 25.51
C THR A 54 13.87 -16.30 24.27
N TRP A 55 13.02 -16.08 23.28
CA TRP A 55 13.14 -16.64 21.94
C TRP A 55 13.55 -15.51 20.99
N ASP A 56 14.74 -15.66 20.43
CA ASP A 56 15.36 -14.66 19.56
C ASP A 56 15.33 -15.19 18.12
N CYS A 57 14.74 -14.44 17.19
CA CYS A 57 14.74 -14.77 15.77
C CYS A 57 15.84 -14.00 15.04
N LEU A 58 16.74 -14.74 14.42
CA LEU A 58 17.92 -14.22 13.73
C LEU A 58 17.82 -14.47 12.23
N LEU A 59 17.95 -13.41 11.43
CA LEU A 59 18.22 -13.50 10.00
C LEU A 59 19.73 -13.50 9.79
N VAL A 60 20.30 -14.63 9.42
CA VAL A 60 21.73 -14.74 9.11
C VAL A 60 22.01 -14.01 7.80
N ASN A 61 23.08 -13.21 7.76
CA ASN A 61 23.43 -12.47 6.56
C ASN A 61 23.97 -13.45 5.49
N PRO A 62 23.35 -13.53 4.30
CA PRO A 62 23.82 -14.39 3.21
C PRO A 62 25.26 -14.11 2.75
N GLN A 63 25.73 -12.87 2.91
CA GLN A 63 27.08 -12.44 2.49
C GLN A 63 28.13 -12.65 3.59
N ASN A 64 27.70 -12.72 4.86
CA ASN A 64 28.57 -12.88 6.00
C ASN A 64 27.92 -13.78 7.05
N SER A 65 28.26 -15.07 7.03
CA SER A 65 27.70 -16.05 7.98
C SER A 65 28.07 -15.80 9.45
N GLN A 66 28.98 -14.85 9.72
CA GLN A 66 29.35 -14.45 11.08
C GLN A 66 28.44 -13.33 11.63
N SER A 67 27.76 -12.58 10.76
CA SER A 67 26.80 -11.55 11.17
C SER A 67 25.36 -11.93 10.86
N GLY A 68 24.44 -11.43 11.67
CA GLY A 68 23.02 -11.60 11.47
C GLY A 68 22.24 -10.44 12.08
N PHE A 69 20.95 -10.40 11.76
CA PHE A 69 20.03 -9.38 12.24
C PHE A 69 19.00 -10.03 13.13
N ARG A 70 19.03 -9.68 14.42
CA ARG A 70 18.00 -10.12 15.36
C ARG A 70 16.74 -9.33 15.09
N LEU A 71 15.72 -9.99 14.55
CA LEU A 71 14.46 -9.37 14.13
C LEU A 71 13.52 -9.15 15.30
N PHE A 72 13.44 -10.14 16.18
CA PHE A 72 12.67 -10.05 17.41
C PHE A 72 13.27 -10.86 18.56
N GLN A 73 12.84 -10.50 19.76
CA GLN A 73 13.15 -11.15 21.02
C GLN A 73 11.85 -11.21 21.84
N LEU A 74 11.28 -12.40 22.00
CA LEU A 74 9.97 -12.62 22.64
C LEU A 74 10.10 -13.49 23.88
N GLU A 75 9.14 -13.37 24.80
CA GLU A 75 9.15 -14.08 26.09
C GLU A 75 8.29 -15.35 26.10
N THR A 76 7.59 -15.65 25.00
CA THR A 76 6.74 -16.84 24.90
C THR A 76 7.06 -17.62 23.63
N GLU A 77 7.21 -18.94 23.77
CA GLU A 77 7.48 -19.85 22.66
C GLU A 77 6.36 -19.80 21.59
N ALA A 78 5.10 -19.76 22.04
CA ALA A 78 3.95 -19.77 21.16
C ALA A 78 3.93 -18.53 20.23
N GLU A 79 4.14 -17.33 20.78
CA GLU A 79 4.20 -16.11 19.97
C GLU A 79 5.44 -16.11 19.06
N ALA A 80 6.56 -16.61 19.56
CA ALA A 80 7.80 -16.71 18.78
C ALA A 80 7.66 -17.63 17.57
N LEU A 81 7.01 -18.78 17.72
CA LEU A 81 6.75 -19.71 16.62
C LEU A 81 5.79 -19.13 15.57
N VAL A 82 4.73 -18.43 16.00
CA VAL A 82 3.79 -17.77 15.08
C VAL A 82 4.49 -16.66 14.28
N ASN A 83 5.24 -15.79 14.96
CA ASN A 83 6.00 -14.73 14.28
C ASN A 83 7.09 -15.34 13.37
N PHE A 84 7.80 -16.38 13.82
CA PHE A 84 8.80 -17.04 13.00
C PHE A 84 8.21 -17.56 11.68
N GLN A 85 7.06 -18.25 11.74
CA GLN A 85 6.38 -18.76 10.55
C GLN A 85 5.96 -17.65 9.59
N GLN A 86 5.47 -16.52 10.13
CA GLN A 86 5.08 -15.37 9.31
C GLN A 86 6.31 -14.77 8.61
N TYR A 87 7.39 -14.53 9.36
CA TYR A 87 8.62 -13.94 8.84
C TYR A 87 9.31 -14.86 7.82
N SER A 88 9.33 -16.18 8.05
CA SER A 88 9.92 -17.13 7.10
C SER A 88 9.17 -17.20 5.78
N SER A 89 7.86 -16.94 5.79
CA SER A 89 7.07 -16.88 4.55
C SER A 89 7.29 -15.59 3.76
N LEU A 90 7.49 -14.45 4.45
CA LEU A 90 7.49 -13.10 3.87
C LEU A 90 8.87 -12.56 3.51
N LEU A 91 9.91 -12.89 4.28
CA LEU A 91 11.26 -12.34 4.10
C LEU A 91 12.08 -12.85 2.90
N PRO A 92 11.95 -14.09 2.41
CA PRO A 92 12.82 -14.62 1.36
C PRO A 92 12.99 -13.71 0.13
N PRO A 93 11.93 -13.12 -0.46
CA PRO A 93 12.09 -12.23 -1.60
C PRO A 93 13.05 -11.07 -1.36
N PHE A 94 13.11 -10.57 -0.13
CA PHE A 94 13.83 -9.36 0.21
C PHE A 94 15.33 -9.60 0.34
N TYR A 95 15.75 -10.69 0.99
CA TYR A 95 17.17 -11.00 1.14
C TYR A 95 17.74 -11.86 0.00
N GLU A 96 16.92 -12.55 -0.77
CA GLU A 96 17.36 -13.33 -1.95
C GLU A 96 17.52 -12.46 -3.20
N SER A 97 16.69 -11.42 -3.35
CA SER A 97 16.68 -10.61 -4.59
C SER A 97 17.57 -9.37 -4.53
N SER A 98 17.84 -8.81 -3.34
CA SER A 98 18.65 -7.60 -3.21
C SER A 98 19.47 -7.57 -1.92
N THR A 99 20.74 -7.19 -2.05
CA THR A 99 21.65 -6.98 -0.91
C THR A 99 21.35 -5.70 -0.15
N HIS A 100 20.67 -4.73 -0.77
CA HIS A 100 20.32 -3.45 -0.13
C HIS A 100 19.33 -3.63 1.03
N VAL A 101 18.57 -4.74 1.05
CA VAL A 101 17.57 -5.00 2.08
C VAL A 101 18.19 -5.51 3.39
N LEU A 102 19.47 -5.89 3.38
CA LEU A 102 20.21 -6.35 4.56
C LEU A 102 20.79 -5.18 5.38
N GLN A 103 20.07 -4.06 5.44
CA GLN A 103 20.40 -2.93 6.32
C GLN A 103 19.43 -2.91 7.50
N VAL A 104 19.92 -2.52 8.68
CA VAL A 104 19.13 -2.52 9.92
C VAL A 104 17.87 -1.65 9.77
N GLU A 105 17.99 -0.51 9.09
CA GLU A 105 16.90 0.44 8.87
C GLU A 105 15.79 -0.16 8.01
N VAL A 106 16.14 -0.82 6.91
CA VAL A 106 15.16 -1.44 6.00
C VAL A 106 14.51 -2.66 6.65
N LEU A 107 15.29 -3.49 7.35
CA LEU A 107 14.75 -4.63 8.10
C LEU A 107 13.84 -4.18 9.24
N GLN A 108 14.15 -3.05 9.89
CA GLN A 108 13.28 -2.46 10.91
C GLN A 108 11.95 -2.02 10.30
N GLN A 109 11.98 -1.30 9.17
CA GLN A 109 10.76 -0.90 8.45
C GLN A 109 9.94 -2.12 8.04
N LEU A 110 10.58 -3.15 7.49
CA LEU A 110 9.92 -4.39 7.10
C LEU A 110 9.26 -5.09 8.30
N THR A 111 9.99 -5.18 9.41
CA THR A 111 9.50 -5.73 10.70
C THR A 111 8.28 -4.95 11.20
N ASP A 112 8.30 -3.62 11.13
CA ASP A 112 7.19 -2.77 11.54
C ASP A 112 5.98 -2.91 10.60
N LEU A 113 6.20 -3.10 9.30
CA LEU A 113 5.15 -3.35 8.31
C LEU A 113 4.45 -4.69 8.52
N ILE A 114 5.21 -5.78 8.75
CA ILE A 114 4.63 -7.11 9.04
C ILE A 114 3.72 -7.03 10.27
N ARG A 115 4.12 -6.27 11.30
CA ARG A 115 3.36 -6.13 12.54
C ARG A 115 2.12 -5.25 12.38
N SER A 116 2.23 -4.14 11.67
CA SER A 116 1.11 -3.22 11.44
C SER A 116 0.07 -3.83 10.50
N HIS A 117 0.50 -4.67 9.56
CA HIS A 117 -0.35 -5.27 8.54
C HIS A 117 -0.13 -6.79 8.45
N PRO A 118 -0.61 -7.58 9.44
CA PRO A 118 -0.34 -9.02 9.50
C PRO A 118 -0.96 -9.82 8.35
N SER A 119 -1.96 -9.25 7.66
CA SER A 119 -2.65 -9.84 6.51
C SER A 119 -1.99 -9.49 5.16
N TRP A 120 -0.91 -8.73 5.15
CA TRP A 120 -0.23 -8.35 3.91
C TRP A 120 0.63 -9.49 3.39
N SER A 121 0.52 -9.73 2.08
CA SER A 121 1.42 -10.63 1.36
C SER A 121 2.80 -9.99 1.14
N ALA A 122 3.77 -10.80 0.73
CA ALA A 122 5.11 -10.30 0.39
C ALA A 122 5.08 -9.25 -0.73
N ALA A 123 4.14 -9.36 -1.69
CA ALA A 123 3.96 -8.37 -2.75
C ALA A 123 3.49 -7.00 -2.21
N HIS A 124 2.61 -6.96 -1.21
CA HIS A 124 2.23 -5.70 -0.57
C HIS A 124 3.44 -5.02 0.08
N LEU A 125 4.25 -5.80 0.81
CA LEU A 125 5.47 -5.30 1.45
C LEU A 125 6.48 -4.77 0.43
N ALA A 126 6.66 -5.46 -0.72
CA ALA A 126 7.56 -5.03 -1.78
C ALA A 126 7.13 -3.68 -2.39
N VAL A 127 5.82 -3.48 -2.60
CA VAL A 127 5.26 -2.21 -3.08
C VAL A 127 5.43 -1.10 -2.04
N GLU A 128 5.15 -1.39 -0.77
CA GLU A 128 5.26 -0.40 0.31
C GLU A 128 6.71 0.06 0.52
N LEU A 129 7.67 -0.87 0.48
CA LEU A 129 9.09 -0.55 0.60
C LEU A 129 9.70 0.01 -0.69
N GLY A 130 9.08 -0.23 -1.84
CA GLY A 130 9.56 0.22 -3.14
C GLY A 130 10.81 -0.50 -3.64
N ILE A 131 11.01 -1.76 -3.24
CA ILE A 131 12.19 -2.55 -3.60
C ILE A 131 11.90 -3.29 -4.91
N ARG A 132 12.38 -2.74 -6.03
CA ARG A 132 12.00 -3.20 -7.38
C ARG A 132 12.57 -4.57 -7.71
N GLU A 133 13.74 -4.91 -7.19
CA GLU A 133 14.43 -6.16 -7.45
C GLU A 133 13.62 -7.38 -6.99
N CYS A 134 12.76 -7.21 -5.98
CA CYS A 134 11.94 -8.29 -5.43
C CYS A 134 10.83 -8.76 -6.41
N PHE A 135 10.39 -7.94 -7.37
CA PHE A 135 9.25 -8.30 -8.23
C PHE A 135 9.54 -9.45 -9.21
N HIS A 136 10.82 -9.78 -9.43
CA HIS A 136 11.20 -10.98 -10.20
C HIS A 136 11.25 -12.26 -9.37
N HIS A 137 11.05 -12.17 -8.06
CA HIS A 137 11.08 -13.32 -7.16
C HIS A 137 9.79 -14.15 -7.25
N SER A 138 9.92 -15.47 -7.35
CA SER A 138 8.80 -16.41 -7.54
C SER A 138 7.67 -16.23 -6.51
N ARG A 139 8.02 -16.02 -5.24
CA ARG A 139 7.05 -15.76 -4.16
C ARG A 139 6.26 -14.46 -4.37
N ILE A 140 6.90 -13.39 -4.84
CA ILE A 140 6.20 -12.12 -5.11
C ILE A 140 5.22 -12.31 -6.27
N ILE A 141 5.68 -12.93 -7.36
CA ILE A 141 4.84 -13.26 -8.51
C ILE A 141 3.62 -14.09 -8.08
N SER A 142 3.82 -15.12 -7.24
CA SER A 142 2.73 -15.99 -6.78
C SER A 142 1.66 -15.28 -5.92
N CYS A 143 2.00 -14.16 -5.28
CA CYS A 143 1.10 -13.42 -4.38
C CYS A 143 0.78 -11.99 -4.86
N ALA A 144 1.11 -11.66 -6.11
CA ALA A 144 0.86 -10.34 -6.71
C ALA A 144 -0.63 -9.98 -6.83
N ASN A 145 -1.50 -10.99 -6.83
CA ASN A 145 -2.96 -10.86 -6.88
C ASN A 145 -3.64 -11.18 -5.53
N SER A 146 -2.87 -11.25 -4.43
CA SER A 146 -3.45 -11.51 -3.12
C SER A 146 -4.39 -10.37 -2.72
N THR A 147 -5.62 -10.72 -2.34
CA THR A 147 -6.61 -9.80 -1.76
C THR A 147 -6.87 -10.09 -0.29
N GLU A 148 -5.93 -10.76 0.38
CA GLU A 148 -6.08 -11.20 1.77
C GLU A 148 -5.94 -10.06 2.78
N SER A 149 -5.58 -8.86 2.33
CA SER A 149 -5.54 -7.70 3.21
C SER A 149 -6.92 -7.43 3.82
N LYS A 150 -6.95 -6.82 5.02
CA LYS A 150 -8.21 -6.54 5.75
C LYS A 150 -9.25 -5.76 4.92
N GLU A 151 -8.78 -4.93 3.99
CA GLU A 151 -9.61 -4.09 3.13
C GLU A 151 -9.89 -4.74 1.76
N GLY A 152 -9.38 -5.95 1.49
CA GLY A 152 -9.47 -6.59 0.17
C GLY A 152 -8.55 -5.93 -0.87
N CYS A 153 -7.69 -5.02 -0.45
CA CYS A 153 -6.70 -4.37 -1.29
C CYS A 153 -5.71 -5.39 -1.84
N ALA A 154 -5.44 -5.30 -3.14
CA ALA A 154 -4.37 -6.01 -3.83
C ALA A 154 -3.10 -5.14 -3.88
N PRO A 155 -1.90 -5.72 -4.10
CA PRO A 155 -0.66 -4.97 -4.28
C PRO A 155 -0.74 -3.89 -5.36
N LEU A 156 -1.51 -4.15 -6.44
CA LEU A 156 -1.78 -3.18 -7.50
C LEU A 156 -2.48 -1.91 -6.99
N HIS A 157 -3.46 -2.03 -6.09
CA HIS A 157 -4.14 -0.89 -5.48
C HIS A 157 -3.15 -0.01 -4.72
N LEU A 158 -2.26 -0.64 -3.93
CA LEU A 158 -1.25 0.08 -3.17
C LEU A 158 -0.26 0.81 -4.09
N ALA A 159 0.20 0.18 -5.17
CA ALA A 159 1.09 0.80 -6.14
C ALA A 159 0.44 2.03 -6.80
N CYS A 160 -0.84 1.93 -7.15
CA CYS A 160 -1.61 3.04 -7.71
C CYS A 160 -1.77 4.19 -6.71
N ARG A 161 -2.03 3.88 -5.42
CA ARG A 161 -2.17 4.87 -4.35
C ARG A 161 -0.87 5.61 -4.06
N LYS A 162 0.26 4.90 -4.08
CA LYS A 162 1.59 5.51 -3.91
C LYS A 162 1.97 6.38 -5.11
N GLY A 163 1.30 6.22 -6.24
CA GLY A 163 1.64 6.92 -7.47
C GLY A 163 2.95 6.41 -8.08
N ASP A 164 3.37 5.18 -7.78
CA ASP A 164 4.63 4.64 -8.29
C ASP A 164 4.40 3.93 -9.63
N ALA A 165 4.63 4.68 -10.72
CA ALA A 165 4.46 4.18 -12.08
C ALA A 165 5.44 3.06 -12.42
N GLU A 166 6.61 3.04 -11.80
CA GLU A 166 7.64 2.03 -12.07
C GLU A 166 7.27 0.69 -11.44
N ILE A 167 6.87 0.70 -10.16
CA ILE A 167 6.37 -0.50 -9.47
C ILE A 167 5.10 -1.02 -10.16
N LEU A 168 4.22 -0.12 -10.62
CA LEU A 168 3.04 -0.53 -11.37
C LEU A 168 3.42 -1.33 -12.63
N VAL A 169 4.43 -0.86 -13.37
CA VAL A 169 4.96 -1.58 -14.54
C VAL A 169 5.52 -2.94 -14.12
N GLU A 170 6.28 -3.01 -13.03
CA GLU A 170 6.82 -4.28 -12.54
C GLU A 170 5.72 -5.31 -12.25
N LEU A 171 4.70 -4.89 -11.49
CA LEU A 171 3.56 -5.73 -11.11
C LEU A 171 2.78 -6.23 -12.33
N VAL A 172 2.48 -5.35 -13.29
CA VAL A 172 1.65 -5.70 -14.45
C VAL A 172 2.43 -6.55 -15.44
N GLN A 173 3.68 -6.20 -15.74
CA GLN A 173 4.46 -6.86 -16.80
C GLN A 173 5.13 -8.16 -16.34
N TYR A 174 5.69 -8.20 -15.13
CA TYR A 174 6.46 -9.36 -14.66
C TYR A 174 5.69 -10.22 -13.66
N CYS A 175 4.84 -9.63 -12.83
CA CYS A 175 4.05 -10.42 -11.87
C CYS A 175 2.66 -10.79 -12.39
N HIS A 176 2.26 -10.33 -13.58
CA HIS A 176 0.94 -10.55 -14.15
C HIS A 176 -0.20 -10.16 -13.20
N ALA A 177 -0.06 -9.00 -12.57
CA ALA A 177 -1.09 -8.44 -11.70
C ALA A 177 -2.40 -8.19 -12.47
N GLN A 178 -3.51 -8.67 -11.93
CA GLN A 178 -4.86 -8.47 -12.45
C GLN A 178 -5.29 -7.02 -12.21
N MET A 179 -5.77 -6.37 -13.26
CA MET A 179 -6.13 -4.95 -13.24
C MET A 179 -7.63 -4.68 -13.01
N ASP A 180 -8.45 -5.73 -13.09
CA ASP A 180 -9.91 -5.70 -12.95
C ASP A 180 -10.39 -6.05 -11.53
N VAL A 181 -9.47 -6.17 -10.58
CA VAL A 181 -9.77 -6.41 -9.17
C VAL A 181 -10.36 -5.18 -8.49
N THR A 182 -11.18 -5.42 -7.48
CA THR A 182 -11.73 -4.39 -6.58
C THR A 182 -11.47 -4.76 -5.14
N ASP A 183 -11.31 -3.74 -4.30
CA ASP A 183 -11.27 -3.93 -2.85
C ASP A 183 -12.66 -4.17 -2.25
N ASN A 184 -12.75 -4.29 -0.91
CA ASN A 184 -14.03 -4.52 -0.20
C ASN A 184 -15.00 -3.34 -0.31
N ASN A 185 -14.51 -2.15 -0.68
CA ASN A 185 -15.32 -0.95 -0.93
C ASN A 185 -15.74 -0.83 -2.40
N GLY A 186 -15.40 -1.81 -3.25
CA GLY A 186 -15.64 -1.76 -4.70
C GLY A 186 -14.73 -0.75 -5.42
N GLU A 187 -13.68 -0.25 -4.77
CA GLU A 187 -12.70 0.64 -5.39
C GLU A 187 -11.77 -0.16 -6.30
N THR A 188 -11.60 0.34 -7.53
CA THR A 188 -10.71 -0.22 -8.56
C THR A 188 -9.33 0.45 -8.51
N ALA A 189 -8.36 -0.10 -9.26
CA ALA A 189 -7.05 0.55 -9.46
C ALA A 189 -7.14 2.01 -9.92
N PHE A 190 -8.15 2.37 -10.73
CA PHE A 190 -8.37 3.77 -11.15
C PHE A 190 -8.79 4.68 -9.98
N HIS A 191 -9.60 4.19 -9.03
CA HIS A 191 -9.94 4.97 -7.83
C HIS A 191 -8.69 5.25 -6.99
N TYR A 192 -7.88 4.22 -6.74
CA TYR A 192 -6.62 4.36 -6.01
C TYR A 192 -5.60 5.27 -6.73
N ALA A 193 -5.51 5.20 -8.05
CA ALA A 193 -4.66 6.10 -8.84
C ALA A 193 -5.09 7.57 -8.71
N VAL A 194 -6.41 7.84 -8.72
CA VAL A 194 -6.95 9.17 -8.43
C VAL A 194 -6.58 9.60 -7.01
N GLN A 195 -6.65 8.72 -6.01
CA GLN A 195 -6.23 9.04 -4.64
C GLN A 195 -4.73 9.37 -4.55
N GLY A 196 -3.89 8.66 -5.30
CA GLY A 196 -2.43 8.89 -5.38
C GLY A 196 -1.99 10.13 -6.15
N ASP A 197 -2.89 10.75 -6.94
CA ASP A 197 -2.64 11.99 -7.70
C ASP A 197 -1.49 11.93 -8.72
N ASN A 198 -1.16 10.73 -9.22
CA ASN A 198 -0.14 10.58 -10.28
C ASN A 198 -0.80 10.25 -11.62
N SER A 199 -0.71 11.18 -12.56
CA SER A 199 -1.30 11.07 -13.90
C SER A 199 -0.64 9.97 -14.74
N GLN A 200 0.65 9.69 -14.53
CA GLN A 200 1.37 8.65 -15.25
C GLN A 200 0.82 7.26 -14.91
N VAL A 201 0.46 7.01 -13.65
CA VAL A 201 -0.22 5.78 -13.22
C VAL A 201 -1.55 5.62 -13.96
N LEU A 202 -2.39 6.65 -14.01
CA LEU A 202 -3.66 6.61 -14.74
C LEU A 202 -3.47 6.35 -16.24
N GLN A 203 -2.46 6.97 -16.86
CA GLN A 203 -2.16 6.72 -18.28
C GLN A 203 -1.70 5.27 -18.52
N LEU A 204 -0.89 4.70 -17.63
CA LEU A 204 -0.46 3.31 -17.72
C LEU A 204 -1.64 2.35 -17.54
N LEU A 205 -2.52 2.62 -16.57
CA LEU A 205 -3.74 1.84 -16.37
C LEU A 205 -4.63 1.90 -17.63
N GLY A 206 -4.87 3.10 -18.16
CA GLY A 206 -5.73 3.32 -19.33
C GLY A 206 -5.22 2.72 -20.64
N LYS A 207 -3.90 2.55 -20.80
CA LYS A 207 -3.30 1.86 -21.96
C LYS A 207 -3.57 0.35 -21.94
N ASN A 208 -3.56 -0.25 -20.77
CA ASN A 208 -3.61 -1.70 -20.60
C ASN A 208 -5.01 -2.23 -20.27
N ALA A 209 -5.89 -1.40 -19.67
CA ALA A 209 -7.21 -1.82 -19.25
C ALA A 209 -8.27 -0.71 -19.34
N SER A 210 -9.43 -1.05 -19.89
CA SER A 210 -10.66 -0.25 -19.78
C SER A 210 -11.60 -0.79 -18.68
N ALA A 211 -11.32 -1.99 -18.15
CA ALA A 211 -12.07 -2.57 -17.04
C ALA A 211 -11.86 -1.70 -15.78
N GLY A 212 -12.95 -1.32 -15.12
CA GLY A 212 -12.90 -0.51 -13.91
C GLY A 212 -12.86 1.01 -14.09
N LEU A 213 -12.56 1.55 -15.27
CA LEU A 213 -12.49 3.02 -15.51
C LEU A 213 -13.83 3.73 -15.23
N ASN A 214 -14.93 3.07 -15.56
CA ASN A 214 -16.30 3.57 -15.38
C ASN A 214 -17.07 2.82 -14.30
N GLN A 215 -16.41 1.93 -13.56
CA GLN A 215 -17.05 1.18 -12.49
C GLN A 215 -17.32 2.10 -11.32
N VAL A 216 -18.47 1.91 -10.69
CA VAL A 216 -18.84 2.61 -9.46
C VAL A 216 -18.39 1.79 -8.25
N ASN A 217 -17.82 2.45 -7.26
CA ASN A 217 -17.55 1.86 -5.95
C ASN A 217 -18.85 1.72 -5.12
N ASN A 218 -18.76 1.23 -3.88
CA ASN A 218 -19.92 1.02 -3.00
C ASN A 218 -20.63 2.33 -2.62
N GLN A 219 -19.96 3.47 -2.75
CA GLN A 219 -20.59 4.79 -2.61
C GLN A 219 -21.21 5.29 -3.91
N GLY A 220 -21.22 4.51 -5.00
CA GLY A 220 -21.76 4.90 -6.29
C GLY A 220 -20.88 5.89 -7.07
N LEU A 221 -19.61 6.06 -6.67
CA LEU A 221 -18.68 6.98 -7.32
C LEU A 221 -17.85 6.22 -8.35
N THR A 222 -17.69 6.78 -9.56
CA THR A 222 -16.63 6.35 -10.48
C THR A 222 -15.32 7.05 -10.15
N PRO A 223 -14.17 6.63 -10.72
CA PRO A 223 -12.92 7.37 -10.58
C PRO A 223 -13.03 8.84 -10.98
N LEU A 224 -13.82 9.14 -12.03
CA LEU A 224 -14.08 10.51 -12.47
C LEU A 224 -14.91 11.31 -11.47
N HIS A 225 -15.90 10.69 -10.81
CA HIS A 225 -16.60 11.35 -9.69
C HIS A 225 -15.66 11.64 -8.53
N LEU A 226 -14.78 10.70 -8.18
CA LEU A 226 -13.82 10.86 -7.09
C LEU A 226 -12.85 12.01 -7.38
N ALA A 227 -12.30 12.08 -8.61
CA ALA A 227 -11.42 13.18 -9.02
C ALA A 227 -12.12 14.54 -8.96
N CYS A 228 -13.39 14.60 -9.39
CA CYS A 228 -14.22 15.79 -9.29
C CYS A 228 -14.53 16.19 -7.84
N GLN A 229 -14.73 15.23 -6.95
CA GLN A 229 -14.97 15.48 -5.53
C GLN A 229 -13.71 15.99 -4.82
N MET A 230 -12.54 15.43 -5.15
CA MET A 230 -11.25 15.81 -4.57
C MET A 230 -10.64 17.08 -5.19
N GLY A 231 -11.18 17.58 -6.31
CA GLY A 231 -10.64 18.76 -7.01
C GLY A 231 -9.38 18.49 -7.83
N LYS A 232 -9.14 17.23 -8.22
CA LYS A 232 -7.93 16.81 -8.92
C LYS A 232 -8.07 17.02 -10.44
N GLN A 233 -7.87 18.26 -10.88
CA GLN A 233 -8.08 18.69 -12.27
C GLN A 233 -7.27 17.86 -13.28
N GLU A 234 -5.99 17.58 -12.99
CA GLU A 234 -5.16 16.79 -13.90
C GLU A 234 -5.65 15.34 -13.99
N MET A 235 -6.11 14.75 -12.88
CA MET A 235 -6.69 13.40 -12.91
C MET A 235 -7.99 13.37 -13.72
N VAL A 236 -8.82 14.40 -13.63
CA VAL A 236 -10.03 14.56 -14.48
C VAL A 236 -9.63 14.60 -15.95
N HIS A 237 -8.64 15.41 -16.31
CA HIS A 237 -8.14 15.51 -17.67
C HIS A 237 -7.68 14.15 -18.22
N VAL A 238 -6.81 13.45 -17.49
CA VAL A 238 -6.29 12.15 -17.93
C VAL A 238 -7.37 11.08 -17.99
N LEU A 239 -8.29 11.03 -17.02
CA LEU A 239 -9.42 10.08 -17.08
C LEU A 239 -10.27 10.31 -18.33
N LEU A 240 -10.53 11.56 -18.71
CA LEU A 240 -11.27 11.91 -19.91
C LEU A 240 -10.49 11.52 -21.19
N LEU A 241 -9.17 11.72 -21.23
CA LEU A 241 -8.31 11.24 -22.33
C LEU A 241 -8.33 9.71 -22.45
N CYS A 242 -8.46 9.00 -21.34
CA CYS A 242 -8.67 7.55 -21.31
C CYS A 242 -10.12 7.14 -21.62
N ASN A 243 -10.97 8.05 -22.11
CA ASN A 243 -12.38 7.84 -22.46
C ASN A 243 -13.29 7.48 -21.26
N ALA A 244 -13.04 8.06 -20.09
CA ALA A 244 -13.98 7.99 -18.98
C ALA A 244 -15.32 8.64 -19.35
N ARG A 245 -16.42 8.00 -18.95
CA ARG A 245 -17.78 8.44 -19.25
C ARG A 245 -18.23 9.51 -18.28
N CYS A 246 -18.56 10.68 -18.82
CA CYS A 246 -19.16 11.81 -18.11
C CYS A 246 -20.66 11.63 -17.81
N ASN A 247 -21.32 10.58 -18.32
CA ASN A 247 -22.75 10.35 -18.14
C ASN A 247 -23.08 9.21 -17.16
N VAL A 248 -22.11 8.74 -16.37
CA VAL A 248 -22.37 7.73 -15.32
C VAL A 248 -23.02 8.41 -14.14
N MET A 249 -24.11 7.85 -13.62
CA MET A 249 -24.85 8.40 -12.51
C MET A 249 -24.23 8.01 -11.17
N GLY A 250 -23.86 8.99 -10.36
CA GLY A 250 -23.45 8.82 -8.96
C GLY A 250 -24.39 9.50 -7.96
N PRO A 251 -24.03 9.56 -6.66
CA PRO A 251 -24.88 10.09 -5.59
C PRO A 251 -25.21 11.57 -5.68
N SER A 252 -24.48 12.35 -6.48
CA SER A 252 -24.74 13.78 -6.69
C SER A 252 -25.06 14.13 -8.15
N GLY A 253 -25.27 13.12 -8.99
CA GLY A 253 -25.60 13.23 -10.40
C GLY A 253 -24.46 12.70 -11.23
N TYR A 254 -24.23 13.32 -12.38
CA TYR A 254 -23.05 13.07 -13.19
C TYR A 254 -21.78 13.71 -12.57
N PRO A 255 -20.56 13.35 -13.00
CA PRO A 255 -19.31 13.91 -12.46
C PRO A 255 -19.25 15.44 -12.46
N ILE A 256 -19.82 16.11 -13.48
CA ILE A 256 -19.90 17.58 -13.52
C ILE A 256 -20.74 18.15 -12.37
N HIS A 257 -21.84 17.48 -11.98
CA HIS A 257 -22.66 17.89 -10.84
C HIS A 257 -21.89 17.73 -9.52
N THR A 258 -21.09 16.65 -9.41
CA THR A 258 -20.15 16.49 -8.28
C THR A 258 -19.14 17.63 -8.24
N ALA A 259 -18.48 17.95 -9.36
CA ALA A 259 -17.53 19.07 -9.43
C ALA A 259 -18.19 20.39 -8.96
N MET A 260 -19.40 20.68 -9.43
CA MET A 260 -20.14 21.89 -9.01
C MET A 260 -20.52 21.88 -7.52
N LYS A 261 -21.05 20.76 -7.02
CA LYS A 261 -21.44 20.59 -5.60
C LYS A 261 -20.27 20.83 -4.65
N PHE A 262 -19.08 20.38 -5.03
CA PHE A 262 -17.84 20.55 -4.27
C PHE A 262 -17.04 21.81 -4.63
N SER A 263 -17.62 22.69 -5.47
CA SER A 263 -16.99 23.96 -5.89
C SER A 263 -15.65 23.81 -6.62
N GLN A 264 -15.47 22.71 -7.36
CA GLN A 264 -14.26 22.39 -8.10
C GLN A 264 -14.34 22.92 -9.54
N LYS A 265 -14.16 24.24 -9.67
CA LYS A 265 -14.25 24.97 -10.95
C LYS A 265 -13.36 24.38 -12.04
N GLY A 266 -12.08 24.13 -11.73
CA GLY A 266 -11.12 23.59 -12.71
C GLY A 266 -11.55 22.22 -13.24
N CYS A 267 -12.10 21.34 -12.40
CA CYS A 267 -12.63 20.05 -12.84
C CYS A 267 -13.84 20.21 -13.77
N ALA A 268 -14.76 21.14 -13.44
CA ALA A 268 -15.92 21.41 -14.29
C ALA A 268 -15.51 22.01 -15.65
N GLU A 269 -14.55 22.93 -15.66
CA GLU A 269 -13.95 23.49 -16.88
C GLU A 269 -13.33 22.39 -17.76
N MET A 270 -12.56 21.47 -17.18
CA MET A 270 -11.96 20.36 -17.92
C MET A 270 -13.02 19.46 -18.55
N ILE A 271 -14.08 19.11 -17.81
CA ILE A 271 -15.18 18.30 -18.35
C ILE A 271 -15.84 19.01 -19.54
N ILE A 272 -16.17 20.30 -19.41
CA ILE A 272 -16.83 21.07 -20.47
C ILE A 272 -15.92 21.27 -21.68
N SER A 273 -14.61 21.46 -21.46
CA SER A 273 -13.64 21.59 -22.54
C SER A 273 -13.52 20.31 -23.39
N THR A 274 -13.74 19.15 -22.77
CA THR A 274 -13.69 17.86 -23.46
C THR A 274 -15.05 17.48 -24.05
N ASP A 275 -16.14 17.75 -23.32
CA ASP A 275 -17.52 17.50 -23.72
C ASP A 275 -18.41 18.68 -23.33
N SER A 276 -18.60 19.60 -24.29
CA SER A 276 -19.41 20.80 -24.10
C SER A 276 -20.88 20.51 -23.85
N SER A 277 -21.38 19.31 -24.21
CA SER A 277 -22.77 18.93 -23.99
C SER A 277 -23.12 18.80 -22.49
N GLN A 278 -22.10 18.59 -21.63
CA GLN A 278 -22.28 18.44 -20.19
C GLN A 278 -22.85 19.69 -19.51
N VAL A 279 -22.70 20.87 -20.12
CA VAL A 279 -23.27 22.15 -19.64
C VAL A 279 -24.79 22.06 -19.43
N HIS A 280 -25.47 21.27 -20.26
CA HIS A 280 -26.93 21.10 -20.21
C HIS A 280 -27.37 19.75 -19.64
N SER A 281 -26.42 18.95 -19.14
CA SER A 281 -26.73 17.66 -18.54
C SER A 281 -27.61 17.87 -17.30
N LYS A 282 -28.83 17.35 -17.32
CA LYS A 282 -29.74 17.44 -16.18
C LYS A 282 -29.49 16.27 -15.25
N ASP A 283 -29.30 16.54 -13.95
CA ASP A 283 -29.25 15.48 -12.95
C ASP A 283 -30.53 14.64 -13.01
N PRO A 284 -30.42 13.30 -13.09
CA PRO A 284 -31.58 12.41 -13.21
C PRO A 284 -32.56 12.43 -12.04
N ARG A 285 -32.17 12.89 -10.84
CA ARG A 285 -33.04 12.90 -9.65
C ARG A 285 -33.84 14.17 -9.53
N TYR A 286 -33.22 15.32 -9.76
CA TYR A 286 -33.83 16.64 -9.55
C TYR A 286 -34.11 17.40 -10.85
N GLY A 287 -33.61 16.92 -12.00
CA GLY A 287 -33.71 17.61 -13.28
C GLY A 287 -32.89 18.90 -13.35
N ALA A 288 -32.06 19.16 -12.34
CA ALA A 288 -31.27 20.36 -12.18
C ALA A 288 -30.06 20.35 -13.11
N SER A 289 -29.78 21.46 -13.79
CA SER A 289 -28.54 21.62 -14.57
C SER A 289 -27.32 21.79 -13.65
N PRO A 290 -26.08 21.65 -14.15
CA PRO A 290 -24.89 21.75 -13.31
C PRO A 290 -24.78 23.11 -12.59
N LEU A 291 -25.24 24.19 -13.23
CA LEU A 291 -25.24 25.54 -12.64
C LEU A 291 -26.10 25.64 -11.37
N HIS A 292 -27.19 24.86 -11.27
CA HIS A 292 -28.03 24.83 -10.06
C HIS A 292 -27.29 24.24 -8.84
N TRP A 293 -26.21 23.49 -9.08
CA TRP A 293 -25.39 22.90 -8.02
C TRP A 293 -24.22 23.79 -7.59
N ALA A 294 -24.02 24.92 -8.26
CA ALA A 294 -23.01 25.89 -7.87
C ALA A 294 -23.39 26.57 -6.55
N LYS A 295 -22.56 26.42 -5.51
CA LYS A 295 -22.77 27.08 -4.21
C LYS A 295 -22.33 28.55 -4.19
N ASN A 296 -21.34 28.90 -5.01
CA ASN A 296 -20.71 30.23 -5.04
C ASN A 296 -20.77 30.85 -6.44
N ALA A 297 -20.86 32.18 -6.50
CA ALA A 297 -20.88 32.95 -7.74
C ALA A 297 -19.57 32.85 -8.57
N GLU A 298 -18.47 32.38 -7.98
CA GLU A 298 -17.21 32.19 -8.71
C GLU A 298 -17.20 30.93 -9.60
N LEU A 299 -18.17 30.03 -9.41
CA LEU A 299 -18.41 28.85 -10.24
C LEU A 299 -19.14 29.16 -11.54
N PHE A 300 -19.49 30.43 -11.78
CA PHE A 300 -19.89 30.89 -13.11
C PHE A 300 -18.66 30.81 -14.01
N VAL A 301 -18.45 29.63 -14.60
CA VAL A 301 -17.46 29.45 -15.66
C VAL A 301 -17.90 30.33 -16.83
N PRO A 302 -17.00 31.11 -17.45
CA PRO A 302 -17.36 31.93 -18.61
C PRO A 302 -18.04 31.13 -19.74
N SER A 303 -17.74 29.83 -19.85
CA SER A 303 -18.40 28.91 -20.78
C SER A 303 -19.86 28.59 -20.44
N PHE A 304 -20.34 28.81 -19.20
CA PHE A 304 -21.77 28.79 -18.88
C PHE A 304 -22.51 30.09 -19.26
N LEU A 305 -21.78 31.18 -19.52
CA LEU A 305 -22.35 32.51 -19.80
C LEU A 305 -22.45 32.82 -21.31
N GLY A 306 -21.99 31.90 -22.17
CA GLY A 306 -21.94 32.07 -23.63
C GLY A 306 -22.95 31.25 -24.43
N CYS A 307 -23.98 30.66 -23.79
CA CYS A 307 -25.07 29.93 -24.46
C CYS A 307 -26.43 30.54 -24.11
#